data_AF-A0A3N5K7Y4-F1
#
_entry.id   AF-A0A3N5K7Y4-F1
#
_cell.length_a   1.000
_cell.length_b   1.000
_cell.length_c   1.000
_cell.angle_alpha   90.00
_cell.angle_beta   90.00
_cell.angle_gamma   90.00
#
_symmetry.space_group_name_H-M   'P 1'
#
loop_
_entity.id
_entity.type
_entity.pdbx_description
1 polymer ?
#
loop_
_entity_poly.entity_id
_entity_poly.type
_entity_poly.pdbx_seq_one_letter_code
_entity_poly.pdbx_strand_id
1 'polypeptide(L)' 'IDVDERQAYDLTVPVMTMNAMTEDAAEGISAFLEKRTPEWRGR' A
#
# COMPACT_ATOMS: atom_id res chain seq x y z
N ILE A 1 16.45 -14.40 -10.12
CA ILE A 1 16.68 -12.95 -9.93
C ILE A 1 17.25 -12.84 -8.53
N ASP A 2 18.54 -12.57 -8.40
CA ASP A 2 19.19 -12.39 -7.11
C ASP A 2 19.44 -10.89 -6.96
N VAL A 3 18.35 -10.15 -6.73
CA VAL A 3 18.42 -8.73 -6.38
C VAL A 3 18.71 -8.66 -4.90
N ASP A 4 19.79 -7.97 -4.53
CA ASP A 4 20.09 -7.74 -3.13
C ASP A 4 18.93 -6.97 -2.47
N GLU A 5 18.76 -7.16 -1.15
CA GLU A 5 17.63 -6.59 -0.42
C GLU A 5 17.51 -5.07 -0.60
N ARG A 6 18.63 -4.33 -0.64
CA ARG A 6 18.60 -2.87 -0.79
C ARG A 6 18.11 -2.50 -2.18
N GLN A 7 18.61 -3.19 -3.20
CA GLN A 7 18.18 -2.98 -4.58
C GLN A 7 16.71 -3.38 -4.77
N ALA A 8 16.22 -4.41 -4.08
CA ALA A 8 14.79 -4.75 -4.07
C ALA A 8 13.94 -3.65 -3.42
N TYR A 9 14.38 -3.07 -2.31
CA TYR A 9 13.71 -1.92 -1.70
C TYR A 9 13.76 -0.69 -2.60
N ASP A 10 14.91 -0.36 -3.20
CA ASP A 10 15.03 0.79 -4.10
C ASP A 10 14.04 0.71 -5.27
N LEU A 11 13.85 -0.51 -5.82
CA LEU A 11 12.90 -0.75 -6.90
C LEU A 11 11.44 -0.68 -6.46
N THR A 12 11.12 -1.09 -5.23
CA THR A 12 9.74 -1.28 -4.78
C THR A 12 9.19 -0.12 -3.95
N VAL A 13 10.04 0.66 -3.28
CA VAL A 13 9.65 1.82 -2.45
C VAL A 13 8.77 2.82 -3.22
N PRO A 14 9.08 3.20 -4.48
CA PRO A 14 8.21 4.12 -5.23
C PRO A 14 6.82 3.53 -5.47
N VAL A 15 6.74 2.24 -5.81
CA VAL A 15 5.46 1.53 -6.04
C VAL A 15 4.65 1.44 -4.76
N MET A 16 5.28 1.07 -3.64
CA MET A 16 4.65 1.04 -2.32
C MET A 16 4.12 2.41 -1.91
N THR A 17 4.90 3.47 -2.17
CA THR A 17 4.51 4.85 -1.87
C THR A 17 3.31 5.29 -2.69
N MET A 18 3.29 5.00 -4.00
CA MET A 18 2.13 5.32 -4.85
C MET A 18 0.88 4.55 -4.40
N ASN A 19 1.02 3.26 -4.09
CA ASN A 19 -0.09 2.44 -3.59
C ASN A 19 -0.66 2.98 -2.28
N ALA A 20 0.19 3.49 -1.38
CA ALA A 20 -0.25 4.09 -0.11
C ALA A 20 -1.05 5.39 -0.28
N MET A 21 -0.96 6.04 -1.44
CA MET A 21 -1.73 7.25 -1.78
C MET A 21 -3.07 6.97 -2.45
N THR A 22 -3.42 5.70 -2.69
CA THR A 22 -4.70 5.32 -3.30
C THR A 22 -5.87 5.54 -2.35
N GLU A 23 -7.07 5.76 -2.90
CA GLU A 23 -8.31 5.87 -2.11
C GLU A 23 -8.54 4.62 -1.27
N ASP A 24 -8.32 3.44 -1.85
CA ASP A 24 -8.48 2.17 -1.15
C ASP A 24 -7.42 2.03 -0.03
N ALA A 25 -6.17 2.44 -0.22
CA ALA A 25 -5.20 2.41 0.88
C ALA A 25 -5.63 3.31 2.07
N ALA A 26 -6.10 4.52 1.78
CA ALA A 26 -6.61 5.42 2.82
C ALA A 26 -7.84 4.86 3.54
N GLU A 27 -8.76 4.27 2.79
CA GLU A 27 -9.96 3.60 3.30
C GLU A 27 -9.60 2.41 4.21
N GLY A 28 -8.68 1.56 3.78
CA GLY A 28 -8.23 0.40 4.56
C GLY A 28 -7.60 0.80 5.89
N ILE A 29 -6.75 1.83 5.88
CA ILE A 29 -6.13 2.37 7.10
C ILE A 29 -7.20 2.94 8.04
N SER A 30 -8.14 3.73 7.51
CA SER A 30 -9.20 4.35 8.31
C SER A 30 -10.13 3.28 8.90
N ALA A 31 -10.57 2.32 8.09
CA ALA A 31 -11.43 1.22 8.52
C ALA A 31 -10.78 0.37 9.62
N PHE A 32 -9.48 0.11 9.51
CA PHE A 32 -8.71 -0.62 10.53
C PHE A 32 -8.69 0.14 11.87
N LEU A 33 -8.40 1.44 11.84
CA LEU A 33 -8.37 2.28 13.04
C LEU A 33 -9.77 2.39 13.70
N GLU A 34 -10.81 2.42 12.89
CA GLU A 34 -12.21 2.52 13.33
C GLU A 34 -12.84 1.16 13.69
N LYS A 35 -12.14 0.04 13.47
CA LYS A 35 -12.63 -1.34 13.68
C LYS A 35 -13.92 -1.65 12.89
N ARG A 36 -14.02 -1.12 11.68
CA ARG A 36 -15.12 -1.39 10.74
C ARG A 36 -14.63 -2.20 9.55
N THR A 37 -15.56 -2.77 8.80
CA THR A 37 -15.26 -3.38 7.51
C THR A 37 -14.95 -2.28 6.48
N PRO A 38 -13.86 -2.38 5.71
CA PRO A 38 -13.54 -1.43 4.65
C PRO A 38 -14.46 -1.58 3.43
N GLU A 39 -14.76 -0.46 2.75
CA GLU A 39 -15.51 -0.40 1.50
C GLU A 39 -14.59 -0.12 0.31
N TRP A 40 -14.14 -1.18 -0.36
CA TRP A 40 -13.22 -1.08 -1.49
C TRP A 40 -13.91 -0.60 -2.77
N ARG A 41 -13.25 0.27 -3.52
CA ARG A 41 -13.73 0.81 -4.79
C ARG A 41 -13.04 0.19 -6.01
N GLY A 42 -11.91 -0.48 -5.81
CA GLY A 42 -11.21 -1.25 -6.84
C GLY A 42 -10.70 -0.38 -8.00
N ARG A 43 -10.29 0.85 -7.69
CA ARG A 43 -9.75 1.81 -8.67
C ARG A 43 -8.29 2.13 -8.38
#